data_AF-A0A8J5NYI7-F1
#
_entry.id   AF-A0A8J5NYI7-F1
#
_cell.length_a   1.000
_cell.length_b   1.000
_cell.length_c   1.000
_cell.angle_alpha   90.00
_cell.angle_beta   90.00
_cell.angle_gamma   90.00
#
_symmetry.space_group_name_H-M   'P 1'
#
loop_
_entity.id
_entity.type
_entity.pdbx_description
1 polymer ?
#
loop_
_entity_poly.entity_id
_entity_poly.type
_entity_poly.pdbx_seq_one_letter_code
_entity_poly.pdbx_strand_id
1 'polypeptide(L)'
;MLLGGYMWAAYNETCLKSESGDYCDDVIAKFTRVSHYTKMPLKEMCSTCYVKRFATMQSSPYSLYNEAFKEQLEYIYSKCGLKGPTQIPASVSPDQEDTSFDCGTDEWYTTSDAKETCNSVALKHSVSSAALFNANQYRLSNCNVRTTIGAGTKLCIPPTCPRTYILRPDENCFSIEYNRTNQLRFGDVQLYNPWVGFDCIDLQPLTFVYGTVLCFGPQFGQYNSSTNVTDTTTPQVQDPYTYDKIAPPKGAKVPKGTTERCGGWHVADKADSCARIFAAVGIYIDLFLEVNTDLGDAQKCSDNLAVGNAYCVRPNYDWKVPFPVRTEVTTTYYFTYDTREPTRAA
;
A
#
# COMPACT_ATOMS: atom_id res chain seq x y z
N MET A 1 13.31 19.68 -22.01
CA MET A 1 13.13 21.11 -21.68
C MET A 1 12.30 21.33 -20.41
N LEU A 2 11.26 20.52 -20.14
CA LEU A 2 10.40 20.63 -18.93
C LEU A 2 11.17 20.66 -17.59
N LEU A 3 12.11 19.73 -17.38
CA LEU A 3 12.87 19.65 -16.11
C LEU A 3 13.66 20.94 -15.80
N GLY A 4 14.28 21.54 -16.82
CA GLY A 4 15.02 22.79 -16.67
C GLY A 4 14.10 23.98 -16.35
N GLY A 5 12.89 24.00 -16.91
CA GLY A 5 11.87 25.00 -16.59
C GLY A 5 11.40 24.91 -15.14
N TYR A 6 11.15 23.69 -14.63
CA TYR A 6 10.81 23.47 -13.23
C TYR A 6 11.93 23.93 -12.28
N MET A 7 13.18 23.57 -12.59
CA MET A 7 14.34 24.00 -11.79
C MET A 7 14.49 25.52 -11.80
N TRP A 8 14.28 26.17 -12.95
CA TRP A 8 14.35 27.62 -13.08
C TRP A 8 13.24 28.35 -12.31
N ALA A 9 11.99 27.84 -12.36
CA ALA A 9 10.89 28.40 -11.59
C ALA A 9 11.15 28.31 -10.08
N ALA A 10 11.57 27.13 -9.60
CA ALA A 10 11.92 26.95 -8.20
C ALA A 10 13.10 27.83 -7.77
N TYR A 11 14.12 27.98 -8.61
CA TYR A 11 15.24 28.89 -8.36
C TYR A 11 14.77 30.35 -8.23
N ASN A 12 13.91 30.81 -9.13
CA ASN A 12 13.39 32.18 -9.08
C ASN A 12 12.50 32.44 -7.87
N GLU A 13 11.71 31.46 -7.44
CA GLU A 13 10.88 31.59 -6.23
C GLU A 13 11.73 31.66 -4.96
N THR A 14 12.78 30.85 -4.86
CA THR A 14 13.63 30.76 -3.66
C THR A 14 14.68 31.86 -3.56
N CYS A 15 15.15 32.39 -4.69
CA CYS A 15 16.16 33.45 -4.74
C CYS A 15 15.58 34.87 -4.65
N LEU A 16 14.28 35.01 -4.36
CA LEU A 16 13.66 36.30 -4.13
C LEU A 16 14.29 37.02 -2.94
N LYS A 17 14.54 38.31 -3.09
CA LYS A 17 15.08 39.17 -2.03
C LYS A 17 14.15 40.33 -1.69
N SER A 18 14.15 40.69 -0.42
CA SER A 18 13.56 41.92 0.08
C SER A 18 14.35 43.15 -0.42
N GLU A 19 13.84 44.34 -0.15
CA GLU A 19 14.57 45.59 -0.41
C GLU A 19 15.84 45.72 0.46
N SER A 20 15.87 45.08 1.63
CA SER A 20 17.05 44.99 2.50
C SER A 20 18.09 43.97 2.03
N GLY A 21 17.77 43.16 1.01
CA GLY A 21 18.65 42.12 0.47
C GLY A 21 18.54 40.76 1.15
N ASP A 22 17.67 40.61 2.15
CA ASP A 22 17.36 39.34 2.80
C ASP A 22 16.57 38.43 1.87
N TYR A 23 16.81 37.11 1.94
CA TYR A 23 16.00 36.17 1.18
C TYR A 23 14.56 36.15 1.70
N CYS A 24 13.62 36.21 0.78
CA CYS A 24 12.21 36.31 1.11
C CYS A 24 11.68 35.08 1.84
N ASP A 25 12.23 33.90 1.58
CA ASP A 25 11.87 32.70 2.33
C ASP A 25 12.28 32.80 3.81
N ASP A 26 13.44 33.38 4.13
CA ASP A 26 13.87 33.60 5.51
C ASP A 26 13.01 34.64 6.24
N VAL A 27 12.50 35.62 5.49
CA VAL A 27 11.55 36.62 6.01
C VAL A 27 10.20 35.96 6.30
N ILE A 28 9.66 35.20 5.34
CA ILE A 28 8.35 34.54 5.44
C ILE A 28 8.36 33.44 6.51
N ALA A 29 9.48 32.74 6.71
CA ALA A 29 9.61 31.70 7.73
C ALA A 29 9.36 32.21 9.16
N LYS A 30 9.52 33.53 9.38
CA LYS A 30 9.30 34.19 10.67
C LYS A 30 7.86 34.71 10.86
N PHE A 31 6.99 34.54 9.86
CA PHE A 31 5.61 35.00 9.94
C PHE A 31 4.77 34.21 10.93
N THR A 32 3.70 34.83 11.38
CA THR A 32 2.76 34.25 12.33
C THR A 32 2.08 33.03 11.70
N ARG A 33 2.19 31.88 12.35
CA ARG A 33 1.52 30.65 11.90
C ARG A 33 0.01 30.76 12.13
N VAL A 34 -0.76 30.64 11.06
CA VAL A 34 -2.23 30.74 11.08
C VAL A 34 -2.86 29.53 10.41
N SER A 35 -4.09 29.19 10.82
CA SER A 35 -4.82 28.04 10.27
C SER A 35 -5.34 28.26 8.85
N HIS A 36 -5.43 29.53 8.41
CA HIS A 36 -5.95 29.92 7.12
C HIS A 36 -5.37 31.28 6.72
N TYR A 37 -5.08 31.49 5.43
CA TYR A 37 -4.41 32.70 4.93
C TYR A 37 -5.20 33.98 5.22
N THR A 38 -6.54 33.90 5.30
CA THR A 38 -7.41 35.05 5.66
C THR A 38 -7.22 35.55 7.09
N LYS A 39 -6.55 34.78 7.96
CA LYS A 39 -6.23 35.17 9.35
C LYS A 39 -4.82 35.74 9.50
N MET A 40 -4.04 35.81 8.42
CA MET A 40 -2.67 36.30 8.47
C MET A 40 -2.64 37.80 8.87
N PRO A 41 -1.70 38.23 9.73
CA PRO A 41 -1.50 39.64 10.01
C PRO A 41 -1.31 40.47 8.73
N LEU A 42 -2.01 41.60 8.63
CA LEU A 42 -2.01 42.43 7.42
C LEU A 42 -0.61 42.86 6.99
N LYS A 43 0.28 43.17 7.95
CA LYS A 43 1.67 43.56 7.66
C LYS A 43 2.51 42.43 7.06
N GLU A 44 2.26 41.19 7.44
CA GLU A 44 2.95 40.01 6.92
C GLU A 44 2.41 39.66 5.52
N MET A 45 1.09 39.63 5.38
CA MET A 45 0.40 39.38 4.10
C MET A 45 0.77 40.41 3.04
N CYS A 46 0.85 41.69 3.40
CA CYS A 46 1.20 42.78 2.49
C CYS A 46 2.70 43.06 2.43
N SER A 47 3.53 42.20 3.03
CA SER A 47 4.97 42.34 2.92
C SER A 47 5.42 42.14 1.47
N THR A 48 6.45 42.89 1.06
CA THR A 48 7.03 42.78 -0.29
C THR A 48 7.42 41.34 -0.63
N CYS A 49 7.95 40.60 0.34
CA CYS A 49 8.36 39.21 0.12
C CYS A 49 7.20 38.26 -0.12
N TYR A 50 6.12 38.38 0.65
CA TYR A 50 4.96 37.51 0.48
C TYR A 50 4.27 37.76 -0.86
N VAL A 51 4.05 39.03 -1.21
CA VAL A 51 3.45 39.40 -2.50
C VAL A 51 4.33 38.95 -3.66
N LYS A 52 5.65 39.20 -3.61
CA LYS A 52 6.58 38.81 -4.67
C LYS A 52 6.61 37.30 -4.88
N ARG A 53 6.52 36.49 -3.82
CA ARG A 53 6.50 35.02 -3.94
C ARG A 53 5.32 34.56 -4.79
N PHE A 54 4.10 34.98 -4.46
CA PHE A 54 2.91 34.59 -5.23
C PHE A 54 2.92 35.16 -6.65
N ALA A 55 3.37 36.41 -6.83
CA ALA A 55 3.52 36.99 -8.17
C ALA A 55 4.56 36.25 -9.02
N THR A 56 5.64 35.77 -8.41
CA THR A 56 6.69 34.98 -9.09
C THR A 56 6.16 33.61 -9.49
N MET A 57 5.44 32.92 -8.59
CA MET A 57 4.72 31.69 -8.92
C MET A 57 3.79 31.93 -10.11
N GLN A 58 2.95 32.96 -10.06
CA GLN A 58 2.02 33.30 -11.14
C GLN A 58 2.72 33.59 -12.47
N SER A 59 3.93 34.15 -12.45
CA SER A 59 4.63 34.54 -13.68
C SER A 59 5.18 33.38 -14.51
N SER A 60 5.20 32.15 -13.98
CA SER A 60 5.85 31.01 -14.62
C SER A 60 4.86 29.88 -14.92
N PRO A 61 4.82 29.36 -16.17
CA PRO A 61 4.04 28.16 -16.50
C PRO A 61 4.66 26.86 -15.96
N TYR A 62 5.85 26.95 -15.34
CA TYR A 62 6.53 25.84 -14.69
C TYR A 62 6.40 25.89 -13.16
N SER A 63 5.72 26.89 -12.59
CA SER A 63 5.50 26.92 -11.14
C SER A 63 4.37 25.97 -10.74
N LEU A 64 4.17 25.80 -9.43
CA LEU A 64 3.02 25.08 -8.87
C LEU A 64 1.76 25.97 -8.74
N TYR A 65 1.71 27.12 -9.42
CA TYR A 65 0.59 28.05 -9.34
C TYR A 65 -0.69 27.42 -9.90
N ASN A 66 -1.71 27.32 -9.05
CA ASN A 66 -2.98 26.64 -9.33
C ASN A 66 -4.15 27.47 -8.77
N GLU A 67 -5.37 26.95 -8.84
CA GLU A 67 -6.56 27.68 -8.42
C GLU A 67 -6.51 28.12 -6.94
N ALA A 68 -5.95 27.29 -6.05
CA ALA A 68 -5.80 27.64 -4.64
C ALA A 68 -4.80 28.77 -4.40
N PHE A 69 -3.71 28.84 -5.18
CA PHE A 69 -2.76 29.95 -5.13
C PHE A 69 -3.31 31.21 -5.82
N LYS A 70 -4.16 31.06 -6.82
CA LYS A 70 -4.89 32.16 -7.47
C LYS A 70 -5.86 32.84 -6.53
N GLU A 71 -6.72 32.09 -5.85
CA GLU A 71 -7.64 32.62 -4.84
C GLU A 71 -6.89 33.40 -3.74
N GLN A 72 -5.74 32.87 -3.31
CA GLN A 72 -4.88 33.53 -2.33
C GLN A 72 -4.26 34.83 -2.87
N LEU A 73 -3.74 34.83 -4.10
CA LEU A 73 -3.16 36.04 -4.68
C LEU A 73 -4.21 37.14 -4.90
N GLU A 74 -5.41 36.77 -5.34
CA GLU A 74 -6.55 37.70 -5.47
C GLU A 74 -6.94 38.29 -4.11
N TYR A 75 -6.97 37.45 -3.07
CA TYR A 75 -7.21 37.90 -1.70
C TYR A 75 -6.12 38.88 -1.21
N ILE A 76 -4.85 38.57 -1.45
CA ILE A 76 -3.71 39.43 -1.12
C ILE A 76 -3.84 40.78 -1.83
N TYR A 77 -4.07 40.80 -3.14
CA TYR A 77 -4.23 42.03 -3.90
C TYR A 77 -5.39 42.88 -3.38
N SER A 78 -6.54 42.26 -3.11
CA SER A 78 -7.70 42.94 -2.54
C SER A 78 -7.40 43.57 -1.18
N LYS A 79 -6.78 42.83 -0.25
CA LYS A 79 -6.52 43.31 1.12
C LYS A 79 -5.36 44.29 1.21
N CYS A 80 -4.38 44.18 0.33
CA CYS A 80 -3.20 45.05 0.31
C CYS A 80 -3.36 46.27 -0.59
N GLY A 81 -4.50 46.41 -1.29
CA GLY A 81 -4.73 47.50 -2.25
C GLY A 81 -3.80 47.43 -3.46
N LEU A 82 -3.32 46.23 -3.81
CA LEU A 82 -2.39 45.98 -4.90
C LEU A 82 -3.14 45.50 -6.14
N LYS A 83 -2.47 45.56 -7.29
CA LYS A 83 -2.99 45.06 -8.57
C LYS A 83 -1.89 44.28 -9.27
N GLY A 84 -2.27 43.21 -9.95
CA GLY A 84 -1.37 42.41 -10.76
C GLY A 84 -2.12 41.27 -11.46
N PRO A 85 -1.42 40.50 -12.30
CA PRO A 85 -1.97 39.32 -12.95
C PRO A 85 -2.25 38.22 -11.92
N THR A 86 -3.33 37.47 -12.14
CA THR A 86 -3.75 36.32 -11.32
C THR A 86 -4.13 35.11 -12.17
N GLN A 87 -4.11 35.24 -13.48
CA GLN A 87 -4.46 34.17 -14.40
C GLN A 87 -3.43 33.04 -14.28
N ILE A 88 -3.91 31.79 -14.27
CA ILE A 88 -3.03 30.62 -14.31
C ILE A 88 -2.37 30.58 -15.69
N PRO A 89 -1.03 30.58 -15.78
CA PRO A 89 -0.34 30.48 -17.06
C PRO A 89 -0.71 29.21 -17.82
N ALA A 90 -0.68 29.28 -19.15
CA ALA A 90 -0.91 28.11 -19.99
C ALA A 90 0.14 27.02 -19.72
N SER A 91 -0.30 25.77 -19.61
CA SER A 91 0.59 24.64 -19.42
C SER A 91 1.57 24.52 -20.59
N VAL A 92 2.84 24.33 -20.24
CA VAL A 92 3.95 24.07 -21.17
C VAL A 92 4.20 22.58 -21.36
N SER A 93 3.56 21.73 -20.56
CA SER A 93 3.44 20.32 -20.89
C SER A 93 2.54 20.22 -22.11
N PRO A 94 2.97 19.52 -23.19
CA PRO A 94 2.07 19.22 -24.29
C PRO A 94 0.82 18.59 -23.69
N ASP A 95 -0.36 18.98 -24.20
CA ASP A 95 -1.56 18.19 -23.97
C ASP A 95 -1.19 16.76 -24.34
N GLN A 96 -1.14 15.88 -23.34
CA GLN A 96 -0.85 14.48 -23.61
C GLN A 96 -1.98 14.01 -24.51
N GLU A 97 -1.66 13.76 -25.78
CA GLU A 97 -2.57 13.05 -26.67
C GLU A 97 -2.99 11.79 -25.91
N ASP A 98 -4.30 11.62 -25.82
CA ASP A 98 -4.93 10.51 -25.15
C ASP A 98 -4.66 9.23 -25.95
N THR A 99 -3.46 8.65 -25.78
CA THR A 99 -3.08 7.40 -26.40
C THR A 99 -3.67 6.19 -25.66
N SER A 100 -4.56 6.41 -24.68
CA SER A 100 -5.36 5.34 -24.04
C SER A 100 -6.43 4.88 -25.04
N PHE A 101 -6.00 4.24 -26.13
CA PHE A 101 -6.90 3.72 -27.14
C PHE A 101 -7.28 2.26 -26.93
N ASP A 102 -6.62 1.53 -26.02
CA ASP A 102 -6.95 0.13 -25.77
C ASP A 102 -6.66 -0.26 -24.32
N CYS A 103 -7.71 -0.53 -23.55
CA CYS A 103 -7.61 -1.11 -22.20
C CYS A 103 -7.84 -2.63 -22.20
N GLY A 104 -7.73 -3.28 -23.36
CA GLY A 104 -8.01 -4.69 -23.58
C GLY A 104 -9.49 -5.00 -23.81
N THR A 105 -10.34 -3.97 -23.90
CA THR A 105 -11.77 -4.08 -24.23
C THR A 105 -12.21 -2.86 -25.05
N ASP A 106 -13.35 -3.01 -25.75
CA ASP A 106 -14.06 -1.91 -26.42
C ASP A 106 -15.10 -1.24 -25.49
N GLU A 107 -15.09 -1.53 -24.18
CA GLU A 107 -16.07 -1.02 -23.23
C GLU A 107 -15.65 0.38 -22.71
N TRP A 108 -16.58 1.32 -22.83
CA TRP A 108 -16.40 2.70 -22.38
C TRP A 108 -17.52 3.10 -21.41
N TYR A 109 -17.15 3.81 -20.35
CA TYR A 109 -18.06 4.40 -19.39
C TYR A 109 -17.92 5.92 -19.38
N THR A 110 -19.00 6.65 -19.18
CA THR A 110 -18.95 8.10 -18.96
C THR A 110 -19.56 8.40 -17.60
N THR A 111 -18.80 9.07 -16.74
CA THR A 111 -19.28 9.42 -15.39
C THR A 111 -20.50 10.33 -15.47
N SER A 112 -21.50 10.03 -14.66
CA SER A 112 -22.81 10.67 -14.64
C SER A 112 -22.97 11.66 -13.48
N ASP A 113 -22.17 11.50 -12.41
CA ASP A 113 -22.20 12.35 -11.21
C ASP A 113 -20.77 12.74 -10.80
N ALA A 114 -20.57 13.99 -10.37
CA ALA A 114 -19.30 14.50 -9.83
C ALA A 114 -18.92 13.90 -8.47
N LYS A 115 -19.76 13.01 -7.91
CA LYS A 115 -19.48 12.23 -6.69
C LYS A 115 -18.93 10.84 -6.97
N GLU A 116 -18.93 10.39 -8.22
CA GLU A 116 -18.34 9.09 -8.55
C GLU A 116 -16.85 9.10 -8.24
N THR A 117 -16.34 7.98 -7.72
CA THR A 117 -14.93 7.77 -7.44
C THR A 117 -14.42 6.62 -8.31
N CYS A 118 -13.10 6.51 -8.45
CA CYS A 118 -12.51 5.35 -9.12
C CYS A 118 -12.99 4.03 -8.52
N ASN A 119 -13.07 3.94 -7.18
CA ASN A 119 -13.52 2.73 -6.48
C ASN A 119 -15.00 2.40 -6.76
N SER A 120 -15.89 3.41 -6.82
CA SER A 120 -17.31 3.16 -7.13
C SER A 120 -17.53 2.72 -8.58
N VAL A 121 -16.76 3.29 -9.52
CA VAL A 121 -16.80 2.85 -10.93
C VAL A 121 -16.23 1.45 -11.06
N ALA A 122 -15.11 1.15 -10.39
CA ALA A 122 -14.50 -0.17 -10.41
C ALA A 122 -15.46 -1.27 -9.93
N LEU A 123 -16.16 -1.03 -8.81
CA LEU A 123 -17.20 -1.94 -8.30
C LEU A 123 -18.37 -2.11 -9.28
N LYS A 124 -18.84 -1.01 -9.89
CA LYS A 124 -19.95 -1.03 -10.85
C LYS A 124 -19.65 -1.90 -12.07
N HIS A 125 -18.39 -1.90 -12.53
CA HIS A 125 -17.95 -2.65 -13.70
C HIS A 125 -17.23 -3.96 -13.36
N SER A 126 -17.20 -4.37 -12.09
CA SER A 126 -16.52 -5.59 -11.63
C SER A 126 -15.04 -5.65 -12.05
N VAL A 127 -14.32 -4.54 -11.95
CA VAL A 127 -12.86 -4.44 -12.21
C VAL A 127 -12.12 -4.04 -10.92
N SER A 128 -10.79 -4.20 -10.87
CA SER A 128 -10.01 -3.58 -9.80
C SER A 128 -9.87 -2.08 -10.02
N SER A 129 -9.78 -1.33 -8.93
CA SER A 129 -9.46 0.10 -8.98
C SER A 129 -8.12 0.34 -9.65
N ALA A 130 -7.15 -0.55 -9.43
CA ALA A 130 -5.82 -0.45 -10.02
C ALA A 130 -5.83 -0.64 -11.54
N ALA A 131 -6.57 -1.64 -12.05
CA ALA A 131 -6.73 -1.82 -13.49
C ALA A 131 -7.43 -0.61 -14.13
N LEU A 132 -8.49 -0.10 -13.48
CA LEU A 132 -9.20 1.07 -13.97
C LEU A 132 -8.30 2.31 -13.99
N PHE A 133 -7.49 2.53 -12.95
CA PHE A 133 -6.49 3.57 -12.90
C PHE A 133 -5.48 3.45 -14.04
N ASN A 134 -4.86 2.28 -14.18
CA ASN A 134 -3.81 2.04 -15.16
C ASN A 134 -4.31 2.22 -16.59
N ALA A 135 -5.54 1.82 -16.88
CA ALA A 135 -6.20 2.03 -18.16
C ALA A 135 -6.54 3.51 -18.43
N ASN A 136 -6.57 4.38 -17.42
CA ASN A 136 -7.09 5.74 -17.52
C ASN A 136 -6.19 6.79 -16.84
N GLN A 137 -4.87 6.58 -16.79
CA GLN A 137 -3.95 7.45 -16.04
C GLN A 137 -3.95 8.92 -16.50
N TYR A 138 -4.38 9.17 -17.73
CA TYR A 138 -4.56 10.54 -18.27
C TYR A 138 -5.81 11.24 -17.74
N ARG A 139 -6.83 10.48 -17.35
CA ARG A 139 -8.15 10.96 -16.95
C ARG A 139 -8.39 10.82 -15.45
N LEU A 140 -7.64 9.94 -14.79
CA LEU A 140 -7.65 9.67 -13.37
C LEU A 140 -6.27 9.99 -12.79
N SER A 141 -6.21 10.91 -11.82
CA SER A 141 -4.96 11.26 -11.13
C SER A 141 -4.55 10.24 -10.07
N ASN A 142 -5.52 9.57 -9.47
CA ASN A 142 -5.38 8.46 -8.52
C ASN A 142 -6.77 7.87 -8.22
N CYS A 143 -6.78 6.78 -7.45
CA CYS A 143 -7.98 6.12 -6.96
C CYS A 143 -8.18 6.24 -5.44
N ASN A 144 -7.65 7.31 -4.83
CA ASN A 144 -7.89 7.59 -3.42
C ASN A 144 -9.41 7.64 -3.12
N VAL A 145 -9.82 7.10 -1.97
CA VAL A 145 -11.23 7.06 -1.53
C VAL A 145 -11.91 8.44 -1.41
N ARG A 146 -11.13 9.53 -1.33
CA ARG A 146 -11.62 10.93 -1.25
C ARG A 146 -11.56 11.66 -2.59
N THR A 147 -10.98 11.06 -3.63
CA THR A 147 -10.87 11.67 -4.95
C THR A 147 -12.11 11.35 -5.77
N THR A 148 -12.87 12.38 -6.12
CA THR A 148 -14.00 12.24 -7.04
C THR A 148 -13.57 12.49 -8.49
N ILE A 149 -14.33 11.94 -9.42
CA ILE A 149 -14.16 12.07 -10.85
C ILE A 149 -15.19 13.08 -11.34
N GLY A 150 -14.77 14.06 -12.15
CA GLY A 150 -15.68 15.04 -12.73
C GLY A 150 -16.75 14.36 -13.59
N ALA A 151 -17.97 14.87 -13.57
CA ALA A 151 -19.04 14.38 -14.44
C ALA A 151 -18.67 14.56 -15.92
N GLY A 152 -19.07 13.63 -16.78
CA GLY A 152 -18.74 13.62 -18.21
C GLY A 152 -17.36 13.06 -18.53
N THR A 153 -16.61 12.55 -17.55
CA THR A 153 -15.31 11.92 -17.80
C THR A 153 -15.51 10.56 -18.45
N LYS A 154 -14.95 10.37 -19.65
CA LYS A 154 -15.02 9.12 -20.40
C LYS A 154 -13.88 8.18 -20.00
N LEU A 155 -14.16 7.00 -19.48
CA LEU A 155 -13.20 6.01 -18.98
C LEU A 155 -13.26 4.73 -19.83
N CYS A 156 -12.10 4.17 -20.17
CA CYS A 156 -11.99 2.84 -20.76
C CYS A 156 -12.14 1.80 -19.64
N ILE A 157 -13.03 0.83 -19.82
CA ILE A 157 -13.30 -0.19 -18.81
C ILE A 157 -12.44 -1.43 -19.09
N PRO A 158 -11.46 -1.75 -18.23
CA PRO A 158 -10.62 -2.92 -18.43
C PRO A 158 -11.43 -4.22 -18.25
N PRO A 159 -10.85 -5.38 -18.57
CA PRO A 159 -11.51 -6.67 -18.42
C PRO A 159 -11.95 -6.94 -16.99
N THR A 160 -13.13 -7.55 -16.86
CA THR A 160 -13.72 -7.83 -15.57
C THR A 160 -12.94 -8.89 -14.79
N CYS A 161 -13.06 -8.78 -13.47
CA CYS A 161 -12.62 -9.76 -12.51
C CYS A 161 -13.80 -10.64 -12.10
N PRO A 162 -13.62 -11.97 -11.97
CA PRO A 162 -14.69 -12.89 -11.56
C PRO A 162 -15.32 -12.50 -10.22
N ARG A 163 -14.51 -11.92 -9.32
CA ARG A 163 -14.94 -11.41 -8.03
C ARG A 163 -14.09 -10.22 -7.64
N THR A 164 -14.76 -9.13 -7.26
CA THR A 164 -14.12 -7.95 -6.67
C THR A 164 -14.22 -7.97 -5.15
N TYR A 165 -13.25 -7.35 -4.49
CA TYR A 165 -13.20 -7.22 -3.04
C TYR A 165 -12.80 -5.82 -2.60
N ILE A 166 -13.45 -5.31 -1.56
CA ILE A 166 -13.13 -4.01 -0.99
C ILE A 166 -12.17 -4.23 0.19
N LEU A 167 -10.92 -3.82 0.01
CA LEU A 167 -9.89 -3.85 1.03
C LEU A 167 -10.29 -3.00 2.24
N ARG A 168 -10.24 -3.59 3.44
CA ARG A 168 -10.50 -2.88 4.70
C ARG A 168 -9.19 -2.30 5.28
N PRO A 169 -9.24 -1.25 6.11
CA PRO A 169 -8.04 -0.53 6.57
C PRO A 169 -7.03 -1.35 7.40
N ASP A 170 -7.48 -2.43 8.03
CA ASP A 170 -6.70 -3.30 8.93
C ASP A 170 -6.26 -4.62 8.28
N GLU A 171 -6.60 -4.82 7.01
CA GLU A 171 -6.31 -6.04 6.29
C GLU A 171 -4.94 -6.01 5.59
N ASN A 172 -4.31 -7.17 5.52
CA ASN A 172 -3.16 -7.45 4.68
C ASN A 172 -3.44 -8.68 3.80
N CYS A 173 -2.54 -9.04 2.89
CA CYS A 173 -2.75 -10.22 2.02
C CYS A 173 -2.98 -11.48 2.86
N PHE A 174 -2.21 -11.67 3.94
CA PHE A 174 -2.36 -12.83 4.80
C PHE A 174 -3.76 -12.92 5.41
N SER A 175 -4.28 -11.85 6.02
CA SER A 175 -5.63 -11.87 6.62
C SER A 175 -6.74 -12.09 5.58
N ILE A 176 -6.55 -11.56 4.37
CA ILE A 176 -7.49 -11.72 3.26
C ILE A 176 -7.51 -13.17 2.76
N GLU A 177 -6.34 -13.74 2.51
CA GLU A 177 -6.16 -15.08 1.93
C GLU A 177 -6.47 -16.18 2.96
N TYR A 178 -6.15 -15.94 4.23
CA TYR A 178 -6.47 -16.85 5.33
C TYR A 178 -7.98 -16.98 5.56
N ASN A 179 -8.76 -15.94 5.26
CA ASN A 179 -10.20 -15.98 5.41
C ASN A 179 -10.83 -16.96 4.39
N ARG A 180 -11.25 -18.13 4.89
CA ARG A 180 -11.84 -19.20 4.06
C ARG A 180 -13.07 -18.77 3.26
N THR A 181 -13.82 -17.75 3.71
CA THR A 181 -14.94 -17.20 2.95
C THR A 181 -14.48 -16.54 1.64
N ASN A 182 -13.22 -16.09 1.58
CA ASN A 182 -12.66 -15.53 0.36
C ASN A 182 -12.26 -16.58 -0.68
N GLN A 183 -12.12 -17.86 -0.31
CA GLN A 183 -11.77 -18.94 -1.23
C GLN A 183 -10.49 -18.65 -2.05
N LEU A 184 -9.50 -18.03 -1.41
CA LEU A 184 -8.21 -17.71 -1.98
C LEU A 184 -7.13 -18.66 -1.44
N ARG A 185 -6.06 -18.83 -2.21
CA ARG A 185 -4.79 -19.42 -1.78
C ARG A 185 -3.82 -18.32 -1.35
N PHE A 186 -2.80 -18.69 -0.59
CA PHE A 186 -1.73 -17.75 -0.27
C PHE A 186 -1.01 -17.30 -1.55
N GLY A 187 -0.83 -15.98 -1.68
CA GLY A 187 -0.29 -15.33 -2.86
C GLY A 187 -1.32 -14.97 -3.94
N ASP A 188 -2.58 -15.40 -3.83
CA ASP A 188 -3.61 -15.08 -4.83
C ASP A 188 -3.88 -13.57 -4.91
N VAL A 189 -3.79 -12.83 -3.80
CA VAL A 189 -3.98 -11.36 -3.82
C VAL A 189 -2.92 -10.72 -4.70
N GLN A 190 -1.65 -11.10 -4.56
CA GLN A 190 -0.56 -10.58 -5.40
C GLN A 190 -0.69 -11.06 -6.84
N LEU A 191 -1.04 -12.33 -7.05
CA LEU A 191 -1.23 -12.93 -8.38
C LEU A 191 -2.26 -12.15 -9.21
N TYR A 192 -3.39 -11.78 -8.59
CA TYR A 192 -4.48 -11.09 -9.28
C TYR A 192 -4.38 -9.56 -9.21
N ASN A 193 -3.45 -9.03 -8.42
CA ASN A 193 -3.22 -7.59 -8.24
C ASN A 193 -1.71 -7.28 -8.29
N PRO A 194 -1.08 -7.30 -9.48
CA PRO A 194 0.38 -7.22 -9.60
C PRO A 194 1.03 -5.91 -9.14
N TRP A 195 0.22 -4.88 -8.85
CA TRP A 195 0.71 -3.65 -8.23
C TRP A 195 1.07 -3.83 -6.75
N VAL A 196 0.58 -4.89 -6.12
CA VAL A 196 0.93 -5.25 -4.74
C VAL A 196 2.34 -5.82 -4.75
N GLY A 197 3.27 -5.06 -4.16
CA GLY A 197 4.68 -5.42 -4.10
C GLY A 197 4.96 -6.72 -3.33
N PHE A 198 6.24 -7.12 -3.38
CA PHE A 198 6.76 -8.26 -2.63
C PHE A 198 6.41 -8.14 -1.13
N ASP A 199 6.13 -9.27 -0.48
CA ASP A 199 5.67 -9.34 0.93
C ASP A 199 4.38 -8.56 1.28
N CYS A 200 3.64 -8.06 0.28
CA CYS A 200 2.36 -7.35 0.47
C CYS A 200 2.45 -6.09 1.36
N ILE A 201 3.66 -5.57 1.58
CA ILE A 201 3.90 -4.39 2.44
C ILE A 201 3.22 -3.11 1.88
N ASP A 202 3.05 -3.07 0.56
CA ASP A 202 2.55 -1.92 -0.17
C ASP A 202 1.01 -1.91 -0.32
N LEU A 203 0.32 -2.97 0.14
CA LEU A 203 -1.12 -3.13 -0.08
C LEU A 203 -1.91 -1.94 0.47
N GLN A 204 -1.68 -1.55 1.73
CA GLN A 204 -2.36 -0.41 2.34
C GLN A 204 -1.79 0.95 1.90
N PRO A 205 -0.46 1.18 1.94
CA PRO A 205 0.11 2.48 1.57
C PRO A 205 -0.23 2.93 0.14
N LEU A 206 -0.26 1.99 -0.82
CA LEU A 206 -0.52 2.33 -2.22
C LEU A 206 -2.01 2.39 -2.59
N THR A 207 -2.94 2.15 -1.65
CA THR A 207 -4.38 2.42 -1.88
C THR A 207 -4.64 3.90 -2.20
N PHE A 208 -3.76 4.81 -1.76
CA PHE A 208 -3.83 6.22 -2.13
C PHE A 208 -3.76 6.41 -3.65
N VAL A 209 -3.03 5.55 -4.36
CA VAL A 209 -2.84 5.61 -5.81
C VAL A 209 -3.77 4.63 -6.52
N TYR A 210 -3.76 3.36 -6.11
CA TYR A 210 -4.43 2.26 -6.81
C TYR A 210 -5.86 1.97 -6.32
N GLY A 211 -6.29 2.63 -5.24
CA GLY A 211 -7.62 2.43 -4.65
C GLY A 211 -7.73 1.16 -3.83
N THR A 212 -8.97 0.79 -3.49
CA THR A 212 -9.28 -0.26 -2.50
C THR A 212 -10.01 -1.46 -3.10
N VAL A 213 -10.35 -1.44 -4.38
CA VAL A 213 -11.05 -2.55 -5.04
C VAL A 213 -10.03 -3.51 -5.66
N LEU A 214 -9.92 -4.70 -5.07
CA LEU A 214 -9.04 -5.78 -5.50
C LEU A 214 -9.78 -6.79 -6.38
N CYS A 215 -9.02 -7.51 -7.20
CA CYS A 215 -9.50 -8.69 -7.91
C CYS A 215 -9.16 -9.96 -7.13
N PHE A 216 -10.14 -10.85 -7.02
CA PHE A 216 -10.02 -12.18 -6.43
C PHE A 216 -10.16 -13.27 -7.50
N GLY A 217 -9.44 -13.05 -8.59
CA GLY A 217 -9.41 -13.92 -9.76
C GLY A 217 -8.74 -13.21 -10.93
N PRO A 218 -8.34 -13.97 -11.96
CA PRO A 218 -7.69 -13.42 -13.15
C PRO A 218 -8.65 -12.50 -13.91
N GLN A 219 -8.11 -11.38 -14.38
CA GLN A 219 -8.78 -10.56 -15.39
C GLN A 219 -8.85 -11.38 -16.70
N PHE A 220 -9.93 -11.21 -17.48
CA PHE A 220 -10.26 -11.98 -18.70
C PHE A 220 -10.87 -13.39 -18.54
N GLY A 221 -11.24 -13.84 -17.34
CA GLY A 221 -12.12 -15.01 -17.16
C GLY A 221 -11.65 -16.36 -17.72
N GLN A 222 -10.42 -16.47 -18.26
CA GLN A 222 -9.91 -17.66 -18.96
C GLN A 222 -8.60 -18.19 -18.36
N TYR A 223 -8.43 -18.18 -17.04
CA TYR A 223 -7.38 -19.01 -16.44
C TYR A 223 -7.94 -20.38 -16.08
N ASN A 224 -7.80 -21.33 -17.01
CA ASN A 224 -7.87 -22.74 -16.67
C ASN A 224 -6.65 -23.10 -15.81
N SER A 225 -6.85 -23.17 -14.48
CA SER A 225 -5.87 -23.67 -13.49
C SER A 225 -5.44 -25.14 -13.70
N SER A 226 -5.75 -25.75 -14.85
CA SER A 226 -5.36 -27.11 -15.23
C SER A 226 -3.99 -27.19 -15.91
N THR A 227 -3.33 -26.07 -16.16
CA THR A 227 -1.95 -26.08 -16.66
C THR A 227 -0.98 -25.86 -15.51
N ASN A 228 -0.14 -26.87 -15.24
CA ASN A 228 1.06 -26.77 -14.42
C ASN A 228 2.09 -25.86 -15.13
N VAL A 229 1.75 -24.59 -15.34
CA VAL A 229 2.73 -23.60 -15.73
C VAL A 229 3.36 -23.14 -14.42
N THR A 230 4.61 -23.54 -14.20
CA THR A 230 5.49 -22.85 -13.25
C THR A 230 5.65 -21.43 -13.76
N ASP A 231 4.80 -20.53 -13.28
CA ASP A 231 4.96 -19.10 -13.47
C ASP A 231 6.28 -18.67 -12.82
N THR A 232 7.26 -18.34 -13.65
CA THR A 232 8.61 -17.92 -13.22
C THR A 232 8.68 -16.42 -12.95
N THR A 233 7.60 -15.66 -13.18
CA THR A 233 7.58 -14.20 -13.00
C THR A 233 6.98 -13.77 -11.68
N THR A 234 6.25 -14.66 -11.01
CA THR A 234 5.68 -14.44 -9.69
C THR A 234 6.50 -15.22 -8.65
N PRO A 235 7.20 -14.56 -7.70
CA PRO A 235 7.89 -15.27 -6.63
C PRO A 235 6.90 -16.16 -5.88
N GLN A 236 7.18 -17.47 -5.78
CA GLN A 236 6.36 -18.34 -4.94
C GLN A 236 6.51 -17.91 -3.48
N VAL A 237 5.49 -17.25 -2.94
CA VAL A 237 5.41 -16.99 -1.50
C VAL A 237 5.13 -18.33 -0.83
N GLN A 238 6.13 -18.86 -0.12
CA GLN A 238 5.96 -20.05 0.70
C GLN A 238 5.23 -19.66 1.97
N ASP A 239 4.09 -20.30 2.26
CA ASP A 239 3.45 -20.22 3.58
C ASP A 239 4.46 -20.68 4.64
N PRO A 240 4.89 -19.79 5.56
CA PRO A 240 5.87 -20.17 6.57
C PRO A 240 5.23 -20.97 7.71
N TYR A 241 3.90 -21.18 7.72
CA TYR A 241 3.20 -21.94 8.75
C TYR A 241 2.83 -23.35 8.31
N THR A 242 2.50 -24.20 9.29
CA THR A 242 1.96 -25.55 9.06
C THR A 242 0.76 -25.85 9.96
N TYR A 243 0.00 -26.89 9.64
CA TYR A 243 -1.01 -27.44 10.56
C TYR A 243 -0.48 -28.60 11.38
N ASP A 244 0.42 -29.40 10.82
CA ASP A 244 0.98 -30.57 11.48
C ASP A 244 2.20 -30.21 12.32
N LYS A 245 2.21 -30.65 13.59
CA LYS A 245 3.40 -30.62 14.43
C LYS A 245 4.25 -31.84 14.08
N ILE A 246 5.53 -31.62 13.82
CA ILE A 246 6.50 -32.71 13.64
C ILE A 246 7.53 -32.67 14.77
N ALA A 247 8.05 -33.84 15.14
CA ALA A 247 9.12 -33.91 16.13
C ALA A 247 10.42 -33.27 15.58
N PRO A 248 11.23 -32.61 16.42
CA PRO A 248 12.54 -32.13 16.01
C PRO A 248 13.43 -33.31 15.55
N PRO A 249 14.39 -33.09 14.65
CA PRO A 249 15.31 -34.12 14.18
C PRO A 249 16.00 -34.86 15.33
N LYS A 250 16.08 -36.19 15.22
CA LYS A 250 16.63 -37.05 16.27
C LYS A 250 18.09 -36.67 16.55
N GLY A 251 18.38 -36.37 17.83
CA GLY A 251 19.73 -35.99 18.28
C GLY A 251 20.02 -34.50 18.26
N ALA A 252 19.13 -33.68 17.67
CA ALA A 252 19.22 -32.22 17.77
C ALA A 252 18.57 -31.73 19.07
N LYS A 253 19.18 -30.74 19.71
CA LYS A 253 18.66 -30.13 20.94
C LYS A 253 17.74 -28.97 20.59
N VAL A 254 16.52 -28.95 21.13
CA VAL A 254 15.64 -27.76 21.02
C VAL A 254 16.04 -26.75 22.10
N PRO A 255 16.46 -25.53 21.73
CA PRO A 255 16.79 -24.48 22.70
C PRO A 255 15.59 -24.06 23.52
N LYS A 256 15.85 -23.51 24.71
CA LYS A 256 14.85 -22.73 25.43
C LYS A 256 14.42 -21.55 24.54
N GLY A 257 13.15 -21.13 24.63
CA GLY A 257 12.61 -20.07 23.78
C GLY A 257 12.26 -20.48 22.34
N THR A 258 12.52 -21.73 21.93
CA THR A 258 12.03 -22.27 20.65
C THR A 258 10.66 -22.92 20.84
N THR A 259 9.68 -22.59 20.00
CA THR A 259 8.36 -23.22 20.05
C THR A 259 8.44 -24.70 19.68
N GLU A 260 7.76 -25.54 20.45
CA GLU A 260 7.57 -26.96 20.09
C GLU A 260 6.38 -27.18 19.15
N ARG A 261 5.53 -26.17 18.94
CA ARG A 261 4.46 -26.20 17.94
C ARG A 261 5.06 -25.80 16.60
N CYS A 262 5.82 -26.74 16.05
CA CYS A 262 6.54 -26.54 14.79
C CYS A 262 6.33 -27.73 13.84
N GLY A 263 6.02 -27.44 12.58
CA GLY A 263 5.97 -28.41 11.49
C GLY A 263 7.21 -28.41 10.58
N GLY A 264 8.24 -27.63 10.91
CA GLY A 264 9.50 -27.60 10.16
C GLY A 264 10.66 -27.12 11.01
N TRP A 265 11.73 -27.91 11.05
CA TRP A 265 12.90 -27.65 11.89
C TRP A 265 14.16 -27.44 11.06
N HIS A 266 14.97 -26.46 11.45
CA HIS A 266 16.32 -26.26 10.91
C HIS A 266 17.35 -26.58 11.99
N VAL A 267 18.27 -27.51 11.70
CA VAL A 267 19.38 -27.83 12.60
C VAL A 267 20.57 -26.96 12.21
N ALA A 268 20.99 -26.08 13.11
CA ALA A 268 22.06 -25.14 12.82
C ALA A 268 23.41 -25.85 12.58
N ASP A 269 24.07 -25.50 11.48
CA ASP A 269 25.44 -25.88 11.15
C ASP A 269 26.40 -24.71 11.41
N LYS A 270 27.70 -24.98 11.45
CA LYS A 270 28.80 -24.01 11.59
C LYS A 270 28.81 -22.95 10.48
N ALA A 271 28.25 -23.26 9.31
CA ALA A 271 28.15 -22.33 8.18
C ALA A 271 26.89 -21.45 8.20
N ASP A 272 25.97 -21.66 9.14
CA ASP A 272 24.72 -20.92 9.19
C ASP A 272 24.88 -19.52 9.76
N SER A 273 24.04 -18.63 9.26
CA SER A 273 23.70 -17.35 9.87
C SER A 273 22.20 -17.19 9.78
N CYS A 274 21.60 -16.33 10.60
CA CYS A 274 20.15 -16.15 10.55
C CYS A 274 19.67 -15.67 9.18
N ALA A 275 20.47 -14.84 8.50
CA ALA A 275 20.18 -14.42 7.13
C ALA A 275 20.21 -15.58 6.13
N ARG A 276 21.13 -16.56 6.28
CA ARG A 276 21.20 -17.74 5.41
C ARG A 276 20.04 -18.70 5.66
N ILE A 277 19.67 -18.90 6.92
CA ILE A 277 18.53 -19.76 7.29
C ILE A 277 17.24 -19.16 6.73
N PHE A 278 16.97 -17.87 7.00
CA PHE A 278 15.87 -17.09 6.42
C PHE A 278 15.74 -17.29 4.91
N ALA A 279 16.83 -17.07 4.18
CA ALA A 279 16.84 -17.12 2.72
C ALA A 279 16.64 -18.55 2.17
N ALA A 280 17.06 -19.57 2.92
CA ALA A 280 16.96 -20.96 2.48
C ALA A 280 15.58 -21.59 2.72
N VAL A 281 14.88 -21.20 3.79
CA VAL A 281 13.64 -21.86 4.22
C VAL A 281 12.37 -21.01 4.02
N GLY A 282 12.52 -19.74 3.63
CA GLY A 282 11.40 -18.87 3.28
C GLY A 282 10.54 -18.42 4.46
N ILE A 283 11.08 -18.44 5.69
CA ILE A 283 10.43 -17.90 6.89
C ILE A 283 10.82 -16.43 7.07
N TYR A 284 9.89 -15.55 7.43
CA TYR A 284 10.21 -14.14 7.75
C TYR A 284 11.10 -14.01 8.99
N ILE A 285 12.02 -13.03 9.00
CA ILE A 285 12.98 -12.88 10.11
C ILE A 285 12.29 -12.53 11.44
N ASP A 286 11.24 -11.71 11.41
CA ASP A 286 10.43 -11.38 12.58
C ASP A 286 9.73 -12.62 13.13
N LEU A 287 9.08 -13.42 12.26
CA LEU A 287 8.46 -14.68 12.65
C LEU A 287 9.48 -15.69 13.19
N PHE A 288 10.64 -15.83 12.53
CA PHE A 288 11.72 -16.70 12.98
C PHE A 288 12.23 -16.32 14.37
N LEU A 289 12.40 -15.03 14.64
CA LEU A 289 12.79 -14.53 15.97
C LEU A 289 11.66 -14.69 16.99
N GLU A 290 10.39 -14.52 16.59
CA GLU A 290 9.24 -14.67 17.47
C GLU A 290 9.08 -16.12 17.97
N VAL A 291 9.36 -17.09 17.11
CA VAL A 291 9.21 -18.52 17.43
C VAL A 291 10.49 -19.15 18.00
N ASN A 292 11.59 -18.40 18.00
CA ASN A 292 12.88 -18.77 18.58
C ASN A 292 13.43 -17.62 19.44
N THR A 293 12.73 -17.26 20.50
CA THR A 293 12.93 -16.00 21.26
C THR A 293 14.33 -15.83 21.84
N ASP A 294 15.01 -16.93 22.15
CA ASP A 294 16.37 -16.90 22.72
C ASP A 294 17.44 -16.48 21.69
N LEU A 295 17.09 -16.40 20.40
CA LEU A 295 17.95 -15.80 19.38
C LEU A 295 18.03 -14.27 19.52
N GLY A 296 17.10 -13.65 20.23
CA GLY A 296 17.09 -12.21 20.48
C GLY A 296 16.61 -11.40 19.28
N ASP A 297 17.38 -10.38 18.91
CA ASP A 297 17.08 -9.49 17.80
C ASP A 297 17.87 -9.87 16.53
N ALA A 298 17.55 -9.25 15.39
CA ALA A 298 18.21 -9.53 14.12
C ALA A 298 19.74 -9.33 14.14
N GLN A 299 20.26 -8.45 15.01
CA GLN A 299 21.70 -8.20 15.13
C GLN A 299 22.41 -9.33 15.89
N LYS A 300 21.79 -9.87 16.93
CA LYS A 300 22.35 -10.92 17.78
C LYS A 300 22.02 -12.33 17.32
N CYS A 301 21.04 -12.48 16.45
CA CYS A 301 20.51 -13.77 16.02
C CYS A 301 21.61 -14.74 15.58
N SER A 302 22.52 -14.30 14.71
CA SER A 302 23.56 -15.19 14.18
C SER A 302 24.58 -15.61 15.24
N ASP A 303 24.85 -14.74 16.23
CA ASP A 303 25.76 -15.04 17.34
C ASP A 303 25.14 -16.04 18.34
N ASN A 304 23.82 -16.08 18.41
CA ASN A 304 23.05 -16.95 19.30
C ASN A 304 22.67 -18.30 18.67
N LEU A 305 23.00 -18.53 17.40
CA LEU A 305 22.88 -19.84 16.77
C LEU A 305 23.91 -20.80 17.36
N ALA A 306 23.45 -21.90 17.95
CA ALA A 306 24.35 -22.94 18.43
C ALA A 306 24.27 -24.17 17.51
N VAL A 307 25.43 -24.60 17.03
CA VAL A 307 25.57 -25.76 16.15
C VAL A 307 24.96 -27.00 16.79
N GLY A 308 24.14 -27.74 16.04
CA GLY A 308 23.44 -28.93 16.49
C GLY A 308 22.11 -28.67 17.23
N ASN A 309 21.73 -27.40 17.44
CA ASN A 309 20.40 -27.07 17.93
C ASN A 309 19.38 -27.02 16.79
N ALA A 310 18.14 -27.46 17.09
CA ALA A 310 17.00 -27.38 16.19
C ALA A 310 16.15 -26.13 16.49
N TYR A 311 16.03 -25.24 15.50
CA TYR A 311 15.22 -24.03 15.54
C TYR A 311 13.96 -24.21 14.71
N CYS A 312 12.85 -23.64 15.16
CA CYS A 312 11.60 -23.72 14.43
C CYS A 312 11.64 -22.79 13.22
N VAL A 313 11.44 -23.34 12.02
CA VAL A 313 11.39 -22.59 10.75
C VAL A 313 10.04 -22.69 10.06
N ARG A 314 9.12 -23.53 10.59
CA ARG A 314 7.72 -23.53 10.17
C ARG A 314 6.78 -23.73 11.36
N PRO A 315 6.42 -22.68 12.10
CA PRO A 315 5.53 -22.81 13.26
C PRO A 315 4.13 -23.25 12.86
N ASN A 316 3.42 -23.93 13.77
CA ASN A 316 2.01 -24.22 13.55
C ASN A 316 1.19 -22.94 13.62
N TYR A 317 0.06 -22.85 12.91
CA TYR A 317 -0.85 -21.69 12.98
C TYR A 317 -1.27 -21.30 14.40
N ASP A 318 -1.34 -22.28 15.30
CA ASP A 318 -1.75 -22.11 16.69
C ASP A 318 -0.56 -22.06 17.67
N TRP A 319 0.64 -21.72 17.19
CA TRP A 319 1.87 -21.74 18.01
C TRP A 319 1.82 -20.82 19.24
N LYS A 320 1.03 -19.73 19.18
CA LYS A 320 0.81 -18.79 20.29
C LYS A 320 -0.26 -19.24 21.30
N VAL A 321 -1.01 -20.31 21.04
CA VAL A 321 -2.09 -20.75 21.93
C VAL A 321 -1.48 -21.38 23.18
N PRO A 322 -1.66 -20.78 24.38
CA PRO A 322 -1.17 -21.38 25.61
C PRO A 322 -1.82 -22.76 25.78
N PHE A 323 -1.03 -23.75 26.18
CA PHE A 323 -1.55 -25.10 26.46
C PHE A 323 -2.79 -24.98 27.36
N PRO A 324 -3.95 -25.61 27.04
CA PRO A 324 -4.81 -26.00 28.14
C PRO A 324 -3.96 -26.90 29.03
N VAL A 325 -3.85 -26.53 30.31
CA VAL A 325 -3.33 -27.44 31.34
C VAL A 325 -4.02 -28.77 31.09
N ARG A 326 -3.25 -29.82 30.83
CA ARG A 326 -3.78 -31.18 30.63
C ARG A 326 -4.38 -31.63 31.96
N THR A 327 -5.59 -31.18 32.30
CA THR A 327 -6.47 -31.94 33.16
C THR A 327 -6.75 -33.23 32.42
N GLU A 328 -6.60 -34.34 33.14
CA GLU A 328 -6.83 -35.68 32.62
C GLU A 328 -8.09 -35.71 31.76
N VAL A 329 -7.95 -36.18 30.52
CA VAL A 329 -9.08 -36.35 29.59
C VAL A 329 -9.94 -37.46 30.18
N THR A 330 -10.93 -37.07 30.98
CA THR A 330 -11.89 -37.99 31.59
C THR A 330 -13.02 -38.33 30.63
N THR A 331 -13.19 -37.62 29.51
CA THR A 331 -14.22 -37.96 28.52
C THR A 331 -13.86 -37.45 27.13
N THR A 332 -13.98 -38.34 26.14
CA THR A 332 -13.92 -38.00 24.72
C THR A 332 -15.36 -37.89 24.20
N TYR A 333 -15.73 -36.74 23.64
CA TYR A 333 -17.02 -36.57 22.95
C TYR A 333 -16.80 -36.67 21.44
N TYR A 334 -17.54 -37.56 20.79
CA TYR A 334 -17.61 -37.63 19.34
C TYR A 334 -18.87 -36.88 18.88
N PHE A 335 -18.67 -35.86 18.04
CA PHE A 335 -19.76 -35.20 17.33
C PHE A 335 -19.88 -35.81 15.95
N THR A 336 -20.91 -36.60 15.72
CA THR A 336 -21.36 -36.93 14.37
C THR A 336 -22.32 -35.84 13.92
N TYR A 337 -22.02 -35.18 12.81
CA TYR A 337 -22.91 -34.21 12.18
C TYR A 337 -24.13 -34.93 11.60
N ASP A 338 -25.09 -35.22 12.46
CA ASP A 338 -26.49 -35.30 12.05
C ASP A 338 -27.36 -34.71 13.16
N THR A 339 -28.35 -33.95 12.74
CA THR A 339 -29.19 -33.09 13.57
C THR A 339 -29.91 -33.86 14.69
N ARG A 340 -29.50 -33.65 15.96
CA ARG A 340 -30.30 -33.54 17.21
C ARG A 340 -29.37 -33.54 18.44
N GLU A 341 -29.83 -32.94 19.53
CA GLU A 341 -29.08 -32.59 20.75
C GLU A 341 -28.09 -33.65 21.29
N PRO A 342 -26.96 -33.22 21.88
CA PRO A 342 -25.95 -34.13 22.43
C PRO A 342 -26.45 -34.87 23.68
N THR A 343 -26.46 -36.20 23.64
CA THR A 343 -26.66 -37.04 24.83
C THR A 343 -25.32 -37.46 25.45
N ARG A 344 -25.29 -37.43 26.79
CA ARG A 344 -24.13 -37.77 27.62
C ARG A 344 -24.01 -39.29 27.73
N ALA A 345 -22.87 -39.86 27.34
CA ALA A 345 -22.56 -41.26 27.62
C ALA A 345 -22.19 -41.45 29.10
N ALA A 346 -22.65 -42.56 29.69
CA ALA A 346 -22.32 -42.99 31.05
C ALA A 346 -20.92 -43.61 31.14
#